data_AF-A0A2M9HE26-F1
#
_entry.id   AF-A0A2M9HE26-F1
#
_cell.length_a   1.000
_cell.length_b   1.000
_cell.length_c   1.000
_cell.angle_alpha   90.00
_cell.angle_beta   90.00
_cell.angle_gamma   90.00
#
_symmetry.space_group_name_H-M   'P 1'
#
loop_
_entity.id
_entity.type
_entity.pdbx_description
1 polymer ?
#
loop_
_entity_poly.entity_id
_entity_poly.type
_entity_poly.pdbx_seq_one_letter_code
_entity_poly.pdbx_strand_id
1 'polypeptide(L)'
;MFDICFGVSAYTEAMLSVNERTRACRELMDDVTGYIVGYWEDAAEGHPYHAIHHPGRTARDMASDYMTERYRDWLECMRQEDPAKFERYAALGKCADPVESAMDACDRMFDRIWPRTSDDDPNR
;
A
#
# COMPACT_ATOMS: atom_id res chain seq x y z
N MET A 1 -36.76 -10.66 -36.80
CA MET A 1 -36.41 -9.74 -35.70
C MET A 1 -35.32 -10.46 -34.92
N PHE A 2 -34.06 -10.12 -35.17
CA PHE A 2 -32.92 -10.74 -34.50
C PHE A 2 -32.70 -9.98 -33.19
N ASP A 3 -33.03 -10.62 -32.06
CA ASP A 3 -32.64 -10.17 -30.74
C ASP A 3 -31.17 -10.56 -30.55
N ILE A 4 -30.28 -9.57 -30.63
CA ILE A 4 -28.89 -9.73 -30.26
C ILE A 4 -28.83 -9.60 -28.74
N CYS A 5 -28.73 -10.75 -28.06
CA CYS A 5 -28.27 -10.81 -26.67
C CYS A 5 -26.85 -10.24 -26.61
N PHE A 6 -26.73 -8.93 -26.41
CA PHE A 6 -25.50 -8.34 -25.91
C PHE A 6 -25.36 -8.81 -24.47
N GLY A 7 -24.51 -9.82 -24.29
CA GLY A 7 -24.00 -10.22 -22.99
C GLY A 7 -23.38 -9.00 -22.34
N VAL A 8 -24.10 -8.41 -21.40
CA VAL A 8 -23.57 -7.44 -20.46
C VAL A 8 -22.52 -8.20 -19.66
N SER A 9 -21.26 -8.00 -20.02
CA SER A 9 -20.11 -8.52 -19.29
C SER A 9 -20.23 -8.01 -17.86
N ALA A 10 -20.59 -8.91 -16.94
CA ALA A 10 -20.77 -8.65 -15.53
C ALA A 10 -19.42 -8.49 -14.81
N TYR A 11 -18.58 -7.57 -15.28
CA TYR A 11 -17.57 -6.93 -14.44
C TYR A 11 -18.17 -5.63 -13.94
N THR A 12 -19.20 -5.74 -13.11
CA THR A 12 -19.46 -4.71 -12.11
C THR A 12 -18.20 -4.64 -11.25
N GLU A 13 -17.31 -3.69 -11.55
CA GLU A 13 -16.35 -3.18 -10.58
C GLU A 13 -17.16 -2.94 -9.30
N ALA A 14 -16.96 -3.78 -8.29
CA ALA A 14 -17.57 -3.59 -7.00
C ALA A 14 -16.92 -2.36 -6.36
N MET A 15 -17.38 -1.17 -6.76
CA MET A 15 -17.00 0.07 -6.09
C MET A 15 -17.48 -0.06 -4.65
N LEU A 16 -16.52 -0.10 -3.71
CA LEU A 16 -16.81 -0.05 -2.29
C LEU A 16 -17.77 1.11 -2.01
N SER A 17 -18.79 0.87 -1.18
CA SER A 17 -19.62 1.97 -0.69
C SER A 17 -18.75 3.01 0.04
N VAL A 18 -19.20 4.25 0.13
CA VAL A 18 -18.44 5.33 0.80
C VAL A 18 -18.03 4.95 2.23
N ASN A 19 -18.92 4.26 2.95
CA ASN A 19 -18.65 3.80 4.32
C ASN A 19 -17.58 2.70 4.35
N GLU A 20 -17.67 1.72 3.44
CA GLU A 20 -16.68 0.64 3.35
C GLU A 20 -15.32 1.15 2.91
N ARG A 21 -15.29 2.07 1.94
CA ARG A 21 -14.07 2.74 1.51
C ARG A 21 -13.43 3.51 2.67
N THR A 22 -14.23 4.24 3.45
CA THR A 22 -13.73 4.98 4.63
C THR A 22 -13.16 4.03 5.68
N ARG A 23 -13.85 2.91 5.95
CA ARG A 23 -13.35 1.88 6.87
C ARG A 23 -12.05 1.27 6.37
N ALA A 24 -12.01 0.86 5.11
CA ALA A 24 -10.83 0.26 4.49
C ALA A 24 -9.64 1.22 4.50
N CYS A 25 -9.86 2.51 4.22
CA CYS A 25 -8.80 3.53 4.33
C CYS A 25 -8.26 3.66 5.75
N ARG A 26 -9.12 3.62 6.78
CA ARG A 26 -8.68 3.70 8.19
C ARG A 26 -7.90 2.45 8.58
N GLU A 27 -8.43 1.29 8.26
CA GLU A 27 -7.79 0.00 8.55
C GLU A 27 -6.42 -0.09 7.86
N LEU A 28 -6.32 0.28 6.58
CA LEU A 28 -5.05 0.29 5.86
C LEU A 28 -4.07 1.33 6.43
N MET A 29 -4.56 2.48 6.88
CA MET A 29 -3.73 3.50 7.53
C MET A 29 -3.15 3.00 8.86
N ASP A 30 -3.94 2.27 9.64
CA ASP A 30 -3.48 1.65 10.89
C ASP A 30 -2.43 0.57 10.60
N ASP A 31 -2.67 -0.31 9.63
CA ASP A 31 -1.73 -1.35 9.22
C ASP A 31 -0.40 -0.75 8.73
N VAL A 32 -0.45 0.23 7.82
CA VAL A 32 0.73 0.95 7.32
C VAL A 32 1.49 1.65 8.45
N THR A 33 0.77 2.24 9.41
CA THR A 33 1.40 2.85 10.60
C THR A 33 2.15 1.80 11.42
N GLY A 34 1.60 0.60 11.57
CA GLY A 34 2.29 -0.53 12.22
C GLY A 34 3.63 -0.86 11.55
N TYR A 35 3.68 -0.87 10.22
CA TYR A 35 4.94 -1.07 9.49
C TYR A 35 5.94 0.08 9.66
N ILE A 36 5.46 1.34 9.73
CA ILE A 36 6.32 2.50 10.06
C ILE A 36 6.95 2.35 11.43
N VAL A 37 6.17 1.93 12.43
CA VAL A 37 6.68 1.66 13.78
C VAL A 37 7.70 0.52 13.75
N GLY A 38 7.39 -0.59 13.08
CA GLY A 38 8.31 -1.73 12.93
C GLY A 38 9.64 -1.36 12.29
N TYR A 39 9.65 -0.49 11.27
CA TYR A 39 10.89 0.05 10.70
C TYR A 39 11.76 0.77 11.74
N TRP A 40 11.14 1.59 12.60
CA TRP A 40 11.87 2.32 13.63
C TRP A 40 12.36 1.43 14.76
N GLU A 41 11.60 0.40 15.11
CA GLU A 41 12.02 -0.63 16.07
C GLU A 41 13.24 -1.39 15.55
N ASP A 42 13.19 -1.89 14.30
CA ASP A 42 14.33 -2.53 13.62
C ASP A 42 15.56 -1.60 13.58
N ALA A 43 15.36 -0.31 13.26
CA ALA A 43 16.43 0.68 13.25
C ALA A 43 17.03 0.93 14.66
N ALA A 44 16.19 0.99 15.69
CA ALA A 44 16.61 1.16 17.08
C ALA A 44 17.42 -0.04 17.59
N GLU A 45 17.12 -1.25 17.11
CA GLU A 45 17.85 -2.48 17.42
C GLU A 45 19.21 -2.58 16.70
N GLY A 46 19.62 -1.53 15.96
CA GLY A 46 20.90 -1.52 15.24
C GLY A 46 20.84 -2.30 13.93
N HIS A 47 19.63 -2.60 13.46
CA HIS A 47 19.35 -3.29 12.21
C HIS A 47 18.62 -2.34 11.24
N PRO A 48 19.22 -1.20 10.81
CA PRO A 48 18.51 -0.16 10.04
C PRO A 48 18.05 -0.57 8.62
N TYR A 49 18.08 -1.85 8.29
CA TYR A 49 17.61 -2.44 7.04
C TYR A 49 18.16 -1.85 5.74
N HIS A 50 19.43 -2.07 5.45
CA HIS A 50 20.48 -2.58 6.32
C HIS A 50 21.81 -2.01 5.81
N ALA A 51 22.38 -1.10 6.59
CA ALA A 51 23.81 -0.84 6.74
C ALA A 51 24.69 -0.72 5.47
N ILE A 52 24.21 -0.05 4.43
CA ILE A 52 25.07 0.56 3.41
C ILE A 52 24.86 2.08 3.51
N HIS A 53 25.94 2.86 3.45
CA HIS A 53 25.82 4.30 3.28
C HIS A 53 24.94 4.58 2.06
N HIS A 54 23.77 5.19 2.28
CA HIS A 54 22.87 5.65 1.24
C HIS A 54 23.01 7.17 1.08
N PRO A 55 24.13 7.67 0.51
CA PRO A 55 24.31 9.10 0.32
C PRO A 55 23.16 9.65 -0.54
N GLY A 56 22.51 10.71 -0.07
CA GLY A 56 21.38 11.34 -0.75
C GLY A 56 20.02 10.71 -0.49
N ARG A 57 19.89 9.74 0.44
CA ARG A 57 18.59 9.17 0.84
C ARG A 57 18.20 9.60 2.24
N THR A 58 16.92 9.94 2.41
CA THR A 58 16.35 10.29 3.71
C THR A 58 15.93 9.03 4.49
N ALA A 59 15.68 9.18 5.80
CA ALA A 59 15.06 8.11 6.59
C ALA A 59 13.71 7.66 6.01
N ARG A 60 12.97 8.60 5.44
CA ARG A 60 11.73 8.33 4.71
C ARG A 60 11.97 7.43 3.50
N ASP A 61 12.97 7.73 2.67
CA ASP A 61 13.24 6.92 1.49
C ASP A 61 13.67 5.50 1.87
N MET A 62 14.43 5.35 2.95
CA MET A 62 14.82 4.02 3.47
C MET A 62 13.62 3.25 4.03
N ALA A 63 12.74 3.92 4.78
CA ALA A 63 11.50 3.31 5.27
C ALA A 63 10.56 2.89 4.14
N SER A 64 10.50 3.67 3.05
CA SER A 64 9.70 3.35 1.87
C SER A 64 10.15 2.03 1.23
N ASP A 65 11.45 1.85 1.00
CA ASP A 65 11.97 0.62 0.39
C ASP A 65 11.70 -0.61 1.27
N TYR A 66 11.97 -0.48 2.58
CA TYR A 66 11.65 -1.52 3.56
C TYR A 66 10.18 -1.94 3.45
N MET A 67 9.29 -0.95 3.41
CA MET A 67 7.86 -1.21 3.33
C MET A 67 7.46 -1.85 2.02
N THR A 68 7.98 -1.40 0.88
CA THR A 68 7.66 -2.01 -0.41
C THR A 68 8.02 -3.49 -0.44
N GLU A 69 9.18 -3.89 0.10
CA GLU A 69 9.56 -5.30 0.18
C GLU A 69 8.63 -6.09 1.12
N ARG A 70 8.34 -5.54 2.31
CA ARG A 70 7.48 -6.21 3.30
C ARG A 70 6.02 -6.31 2.85
N TYR A 71 5.50 -5.29 2.17
CA TYR A 71 4.10 -5.24 1.75
C TYR A 71 3.77 -6.29 0.73
N ARG A 72 4.66 -6.59 -0.21
CA ARG A 72 4.40 -7.63 -1.20
C ARG A 72 4.16 -8.98 -0.53
N ASP A 73 5.09 -9.40 0.33
CA ASP A 73 4.97 -10.67 1.05
C ASP A 73 3.73 -10.69 1.95
N TRP A 74 3.47 -9.60 2.66
CA TRP A 74 2.29 -9.47 3.52
C TRP A 74 0.97 -9.55 2.74
N LEU A 75 0.87 -8.87 1.60
CA LEU A 75 -0.31 -8.89 0.74
C LEU A 75 -0.53 -10.27 0.11
N GLU A 76 0.55 -10.97 -0.25
CA GLU A 76 0.47 -12.34 -0.76
C GLU A 76 -0.02 -13.34 0.29
N CYS A 77 0.42 -13.19 1.54
CA CYS A 77 -0.11 -13.95 2.68
C CYS A 77 -1.58 -13.58 2.95
N MET A 78 -1.90 -12.29 3.01
CA MET A 78 -3.27 -11.81 3.23
C MET A 78 -4.24 -12.32 2.17
N ARG A 79 -3.83 -12.38 0.90
CA ARG A 79 -4.65 -12.93 -0.19
C ARG A 79 -5.08 -14.37 0.08
N GLN A 80 -4.30 -15.14 0.83
CA GLN A 80 -4.61 -16.53 1.19
C GLN A 80 -5.42 -16.61 2.50
N GLU A 81 -5.07 -15.79 3.48
CA GLU A 81 -5.63 -15.84 4.84
C GLU A 81 -6.95 -15.06 4.99
N ASP A 82 -7.03 -13.87 4.40
CA ASP A 82 -8.22 -13.01 4.36
C ASP A 82 -8.37 -12.37 2.96
N PRO A 83 -8.88 -13.14 1.98
CA PRO A 83 -9.08 -12.65 0.62
C PRO A 83 -9.99 -11.42 0.55
N ALA A 84 -10.98 -11.33 1.45
CA ALA A 84 -11.92 -10.21 1.48
C ALA A 84 -11.24 -8.91 1.95
N LYS A 85 -10.31 -8.98 2.90
CA LYS A 85 -9.49 -7.82 3.30
C LYS A 85 -8.55 -7.40 2.18
N PHE A 86 -7.91 -8.36 1.53
CA PHE A 86 -7.06 -8.10 0.36
C PHE A 86 -7.84 -7.39 -0.76
N GLU A 87 -9.01 -7.88 -1.14
CA GLU A 87 -9.87 -7.27 -2.17
C GLU A 87 -10.27 -5.83 -1.81
N ARG A 88 -10.59 -5.58 -0.53
CA ARG A 88 -10.88 -4.21 -0.06
C ARG A 88 -9.70 -3.27 -0.23
N TYR A 89 -8.48 -3.74 0.02
CA TYR A 89 -7.27 -2.93 -0.14
C TYR A 89 -6.93 -2.71 -1.62
N ALA A 90 -7.04 -3.75 -2.44
CA ALA A 90 -6.87 -3.65 -3.89
C ALA A 90 -7.84 -2.62 -4.51
N ALA A 91 -9.08 -2.56 -4.03
CA ALA A 91 -10.08 -1.59 -4.48
C ALA A 91 -9.78 -0.12 -4.11
N LEU A 92 -8.82 0.14 -3.22
CA LEU A 92 -8.38 1.51 -2.88
C LEU A 92 -7.30 2.05 -3.83
N GLY A 93 -6.59 1.14 -4.51
CA GLY A 93 -5.55 1.45 -5.45
C GLY A 93 -6.08 1.79 -6.84
N LYS A 94 -5.15 1.95 -7.79
CA LYS A 94 -5.46 2.36 -9.17
C LYS A 94 -4.86 1.44 -10.23
N CYS A 95 -4.22 0.34 -9.84
CA CYS A 95 -3.54 -0.55 -10.77
C CYS A 95 -4.50 -1.66 -11.26
N ALA A 96 -4.14 -2.27 -12.39
CA ALA A 96 -4.95 -3.33 -13.00
C ALA A 96 -4.77 -4.68 -12.28
N ASP A 97 -3.55 -5.00 -11.85
CA ASP A 97 -3.30 -6.18 -11.04
C ASP A 97 -3.72 -5.93 -9.57
N PRO A 98 -4.45 -6.87 -8.92
CA PRO A 98 -4.90 -6.67 -7.55
C PRO A 98 -3.79 -6.47 -6.52
N VAL A 99 -2.64 -7.15 -6.67
CA VAL A 99 -1.50 -7.00 -5.76
C VAL A 99 -0.84 -5.66 -5.99
N GLU A 100 -0.59 -5.28 -7.24
CA GLU A 100 -0.07 -3.95 -7.58
C GLU A 100 -1.01 -2.83 -7.13
N SER A 101 -2.33 -3.06 -7.17
CA SER A 101 -3.32 -2.08 -6.72
C SER A 101 -3.33 -1.95 -5.21
N ALA A 102 -3.24 -3.06 -4.47
CA ALA A 102 -3.09 -3.02 -3.03
C ALA A 102 -1.76 -2.36 -2.61
N MET A 103 -0.67 -2.59 -3.36
CA MET A 103 0.60 -1.88 -3.17
C MET A 103 0.45 -0.36 -3.40
N ASP A 104 -0.17 0.09 -4.49
CA ASP A 104 -0.46 1.52 -4.73
C ASP A 104 -1.26 2.13 -3.58
N ALA A 105 -2.23 1.39 -3.03
CA ALA A 105 -2.98 1.84 -1.87
C ALA A 105 -2.08 2.00 -0.63
N CYS A 106 -1.17 1.06 -0.37
CA CYS A 106 -0.21 1.13 0.73
C CYS A 106 0.72 2.35 0.59
N ASP A 107 1.32 2.54 -0.59
CA ASP A 107 2.24 3.65 -0.87
C ASP A 107 1.55 5.01 -0.67
N ARG A 108 0.31 5.14 -1.14
CA ARG A 108 -0.48 6.35 -0.96
C ARG A 108 -0.87 6.62 0.48
N MET A 109 -1.06 5.58 1.30
CA MET A 109 -1.27 5.75 2.74
C MET A 109 0.03 6.13 3.45
N PHE A 110 1.16 5.54 3.04
CA PHE A 110 2.48 5.91 3.54
C PHE A 110 2.81 7.37 3.26
N ASP A 111 2.57 7.85 2.03
CA ASP A 111 2.70 9.27 1.65
C ASP A 111 1.76 10.19 2.44
N ARG A 112 0.59 9.69 2.82
CA ARG A 112 -0.37 10.46 3.63
C ARG A 112 0.06 10.56 5.09
N ILE A 113 0.61 9.49 5.66
CA ILE A 113 1.03 9.43 7.07
C ILE A 113 2.34 10.19 7.27
N TRP A 114 3.29 10.04 6.35
CA TRP A 114 4.62 10.62 6.46
C TRP A 114 4.95 11.40 5.18
N PRO A 115 4.33 12.54 4.91
CA PRO A 115 4.56 13.26 3.66
C PRO A 115 6.03 13.69 3.50
N ARG A 116 6.49 13.78 2.24
CA ARG A 116 7.77 14.43 1.92
C ARG A 116 7.71 15.90 2.35
N THR A 117 8.80 16.37 2.94
CA THR A 117 8.98 17.76 3.32
C THR A 117 9.91 18.47 2.33
N SER A 118 9.84 19.80 2.26
CA SER A 118 10.71 20.60 1.37
C SER A 118 12.20 20.50 1.70
N ASP A 119 12.54 19.93 2.86
CA ASP A 119 13.91 19.75 3.32
C ASP A 119 14.49 18.39 2.92
N ASP A 120 13.69 17.53 2.29
CA ASP A 120 14.10 16.22 1.78
C ASP A 120 14.71 16.29 0.36
N ASP A 121 14.85 17.48 -0.26
CA ASP A 121 15.49 17.66 -1.57
C ASP A 121 17.03 17.77 -1.44
N PRO A 122 17.81 16.80 -1.93
CA PRO A 122 19.26 16.81 -1.82
C PRO A 122 19.95 17.88 -2.69
N ASN A 123 19.21 18.64 -3.52
CA ASN A 123 19.78 19.67 -4.41
C ASN A 123 19.68 21.11 -3.87
N ARG A 124 19.42 21.29 -2.58
CA ARG A 124 19.28 22.62 -1.96
C ARG A 124 20.56 23.10 -1.27
#